data_AF-A0A423H0C9-F1
#
_entry.id   AF-A0A423H0C9-F1
#
_cell.length_a   1.000
_cell.length_b   1.000
_cell.length_c   1.000
_cell.angle_alpha   90.00
_cell.angle_beta   90.00
_cell.angle_gamma   90.00
#
_symmetry.space_group_name_H-M   'P 1'
#
loop_
_entity.id
_entity.type
_entity.pdbx_description
1 polymer ?
#
loop_
_entity_poly.entity_id
_entity_poly.type
_entity_poly.pdbx_seq_one_letter_code
_entity_poly.pdbx_strand_id
1 'polypeptide(L)' 'MTTSPVKTLIDEQLEDISAHNLREAYGLAERRGFFGAPVEQYAEPGYGGRVLQVLRYRVAQLEREQ' A
#
# COMPACT_ATOMS: atom_id res chain seq x y z
N MET A 1 7.75 29.76 -22.71
CA MET A 1 8.23 28.53 -22.08
C MET A 1 7.02 27.71 -21.67
N THR A 2 6.65 26.73 -22.49
CA THR A 2 5.59 25.75 -22.15
C THR A 2 6.28 24.59 -21.47
N THR A 3 6.07 24.44 -20.16
CA THR A 3 6.40 23.22 -19.44
C THR A 3 5.40 22.16 -19.89
N SER A 4 5.80 21.34 -20.86
CA SER A 4 5.10 20.09 -21.16
C SER A 4 4.98 19.29 -19.87
N PRO A 5 3.80 18.71 -19.55
CA PRO A 5 3.70 17.79 -18.43
C PRO A 5 4.62 16.62 -18.78
N VAL A 6 5.75 16.54 -18.08
CA VAL A 6 6.60 15.36 -18.14
C VAL A 6 5.66 14.22 -17.72
N LYS A 7 5.41 13.29 -18.65
CA LYS A 7 4.91 11.95 -18.31
C LYS A 7 6.00 11.32 -17.43
N THR A 8 6.05 11.72 -16.17
CA THR A 8 6.76 10.98 -15.15
C THR A 8 6.08 9.61 -15.15
N LEU A 9 6.89 8.61 -15.47
CA LEU A 9 6.76 7.22 -15.09
C LEU A 9 5.54 7.02 -14.20
N ILE A 10 4.59 6.21 -14.66
CA ILE A 10 3.45 5.75 -13.85
C ILE A 10 4.05 5.36 -12.49
N ASP A 11 3.97 6.26 -11.50
CA ASP A 11 4.45 6.00 -10.16
C ASP A 11 3.50 4.89 -9.72
N GLU A 12 3.98 3.65 -9.72
CA GLU A 12 3.26 2.56 -9.08
C GLU A 12 3.11 3.00 -7.62
N GLN A 13 2.00 3.66 -7.30
CA GLN A 13 1.70 4.13 -5.97
C GLN A 13 1.57 2.86 -5.13
N LEU A 14 2.50 2.66 -4.20
CA LEU A 14 2.45 1.53 -3.28
C LEU A 14 1.82 2.03 -1.99
N GLU A 15 0.84 1.28 -1.49
CA GLU A 15 0.24 1.55 -0.19
C GLU A 15 0.63 0.46 0.81
N ASP A 16 1.15 0.93 1.94
CA ASP A 16 1.62 0.10 3.04
C ASP A 16 0.51 -0.02 4.09
N ILE A 17 0.16 -1.27 4.42
CA ILE A 17 -0.88 -1.63 5.38
C ILE A 17 -0.24 -2.39 6.52
N SER A 18 -0.19 -1.76 7.68
CA SER A 18 0.43 -2.33 8.87
C SER A 18 -0.60 -2.73 9.93
N ALA A 19 -0.38 -3.87 10.58
CA ALA A 19 -1.18 -4.35 11.70
C ALA A 19 -0.35 -5.18 12.69
N HIS A 20 -0.93 -5.56 13.83
CA HIS A 20 -0.23 -6.36 14.84
C HIS A 20 -0.05 -7.83 14.45
N ASN A 21 -0.82 -8.32 13.48
CA ASN A 21 -0.71 -9.67 12.95
C ASN A 21 -1.11 -9.71 11.47
N LEU A 22 -0.72 -10.77 10.76
CA LEU A 22 -0.99 -10.90 9.32
C LEU A 22 -2.48 -10.94 9.02
N ARG A 23 -3.27 -11.64 9.85
CA ARG A 23 -4.72 -11.76 9.66
C ARG A 23 -5.41 -10.40 9.68
N GLU A 24 -5.02 -9.53 10.60
CA GLU A 24 -5.51 -8.15 10.67
C GLU A 24 -5.04 -7.33 9.47
N ALA A 25 -3.77 -7.45 9.08
CA ALA A 25 -3.25 -6.70 7.94
C ALA A 25 -3.99 -7.06 6.64
N TYR A 26 -4.24 -8.35 6.38
CA TYR A 26 -5.07 -8.79 5.25
C TYR A 26 -6.50 -8.29 5.36
N GLY A 27 -7.12 -8.34 6.55
CA GLY A 27 -8.47 -7.81 6.75
C GLY A 27 -8.57 -6.28 6.55
N LEU A 28 -7.51 -5.53 6.85
CA LEU A 28 -7.43 -4.09 6.56
C LEU A 28 -7.22 -3.85 5.06
N ALA A 29 -6.40 -4.66 4.40
CA ALA A 29 -6.20 -4.62 2.96
C ALA A 29 -7.52 -4.83 2.20
N GLU A 30 -8.27 -5.87 2.55
CA GLU A 30 -9.57 -6.16 1.94
C GLU A 30 -10.56 -5.01 2.11
N ARG A 31 -10.62 -4.37 3.29
CA ARG A 31 -11.49 -3.21 3.54
C ARG A 31 -11.12 -1.98 2.73
N ARG A 32 -9.85 -1.84 2.35
CA ARG A 32 -9.36 -0.79 1.46
C ARG A 32 -9.49 -1.15 -0.03
N GLY A 33 -10.00 -2.35 -0.33
CA GLY A 33 -10.19 -2.84 -1.69
C GLY A 33 -8.95 -3.50 -2.29
N PHE A 34 -7.93 -3.80 -1.49
CA PHE A 34 -6.79 -4.60 -1.91
C PHE A 34 -7.08 -6.08 -1.69
N PHE A 35 -7.04 -6.84 -2.77
CA PHE A 35 -7.29 -8.28 -2.77
C PHE A 35 -6.09 -9.03 -3.35
N GLY A 36 -5.85 -10.23 -2.83
CA GLY A 36 -4.77 -11.10 -3.29
C GLY A 36 -3.43 -10.87 -2.58
N ALA A 37 -2.36 -11.40 -3.19
CA ALA A 37 -1.02 -11.32 -2.61
C ALA A 37 -0.47 -9.88 -2.71
N PRO A 38 0.10 -9.34 -1.62
CA PRO A 38 0.81 -8.07 -1.67
C PRO A 38 2.07 -8.19 -2.52
N VAL A 39 2.57 -7.05 -2.99
CA VAL A 39 3.87 -6.96 -3.66
C VAL A 39 4.99 -7.29 -2.69
N GLU A 40 4.91 -6.75 -1.47
CA GLU A 40 5.86 -7.03 -0.39
C GLU A 40 5.11 -7.36 0.90
N GLN A 41 5.63 -8.33 1.65
CA GLN A 41 5.16 -8.66 2.99
C GLN A 41 6.37 -8.77 3.90
N TYR A 42 6.43 -7.92 4.91
CA TYR A 42 7.55 -7.89 5.85
C TYR A 42 7.10 -7.44 7.23
N ALA A 43 7.99 -7.58 8.20
CA ALA A 43 7.73 -7.23 9.58
C ALA A 43 8.60 -6.03 9.98
N GLU A 44 7.99 -5.00 10.55
CA GLU A 44 8.69 -3.81 11.02
C GLU A 44 8.68 -3.73 12.55
N PRO A 45 9.75 -3.23 13.17
CA PRO A 45 9.74 -2.89 14.58
C PRO A 45 8.80 -1.70 14.80
N GLY A 46 7.67 -1.95 15.46
CA GLY A 46 6.71 -0.94 15.86
C GLY A 46 7.06 -0.26 17.18
N TYR A 47 6.31 0.80 17.50
CA TYR A 47 6.52 1.57 18.71
C TYR A 47 6.26 0.73 19.97
N GLY A 48 7.16 0.83 20.96
CA GLY A 48 7.06 0.07 22.21
C GLY A 48 7.52 -1.39 22.13
N GLY A 49 8.37 -1.74 21.16
CA GLY A 49 8.97 -3.07 21.06
C GLY A 49 8.04 -4.15 20.49
N ARG A 50 6.90 -3.76 19.92
CA ARG A 50 5.97 -4.68 19.25
C ARG A 50 6.32 -4.77 17.78
N VAL A 51 6.19 -5.95 17.18
CA VAL A 51 6.39 -6.13 15.75
C VAL A 51 5.08 -5.84 15.01
N LEU A 52 5.15 -5.07 13.93
CA LEU A 52 4.05 -4.84 13.00
C LEU A 52 4.26 -5.68 11.74
N GLN A 53 3.18 -6.31 11.27
CA GLN A 53 3.14 -6.98 9.98
C GLN A 53 2.70 -5.95 8.94
N VAL A 54 3.49 -5.78 7.89
CA VAL A 54 3.29 -4.81 6.84
C VAL A 54 3.05 -5.52 5.51
N LEU A 55 1.97 -5.16 4.84
CA LEU A 55 1.61 -5.61 3.50
C LEU A 55 1.65 -4.41 2.57
N ARG A 56 2.39 -4.53 1.48
CA ARG A 56 2.55 -3.48 0.48
C ARG A 56 1.79 -3.84 -0.78
N TYR A 57 0.77 -3.07 -1.12
CA TYR A 57 -0.04 -3.30 -2.31
C TYR A 57 0.18 -2.21 -3.35
N ARG A 58 0.06 -2.59 -4.64
CA ARG A 58 -0.06 -1.61 -5.71
C ARG A 58 -1.44 -0.99 -5.65
N VAL A 59 -1.47 0.33 -5.49
CA VAL A 59 -2.65 1.14 -5.73
C VAL A 59 -2.84 1.18 -7.25
N ALA A 60 -3.76 0.36 -7.73
CA ALA A 60 -4.39 0.71 -8.98
C ALA A 60 -5.04 2.08 -8.72
N GLN A 61 -4.57 3.14 -9.38
CA GLN A 61 -5.31 4.40 -9.45
C GLN A 61 -6.64 4.07 -10.14
N LEU A 62 -7.61 3.59 -9.36
CA LEU A 62 -9.01 3.68 -9.69
C LEU A 62 -9.24 5.18 -9.77
N GLU A 63 -9.24 5.68 -11.01
CA GLU A 63 -9.60 7.03 -11.37
C GLU A 63 -10.83 7.40 -10.52
N ARG A 64 -10.61 8.20 -9.47
CA ARG A 64 -11.71 8.89 -8.82
C ARG A 64 -12.11 9.99 -9.80
N GLU A 65 -12.82 9.61 -10.84
CA GLU A 65 -13.70 10.53 -11.55
C GLU A 65 -14.80 10.92 -10.57
N GLN A 66 -14.63 12.08 -9.94
CA GLN A 66 -15.72 12.88 -9.38
C GLN A 66 -15.57 14.32 -9.85
#